data_AF-A0A8H3QPB7-F1
#
_entry.id   AF-A0A8H3QPB7-F1
#
_cell.length_a   1.000
_cell.length_b   1.000
_cell.length_c   1.000
_cell.angle_alpha   90.00
_cell.angle_beta   90.00
_cell.angle_gamma   90.00
#
_symmetry.space_group_name_H-M   'P 1'
#
loop_
_entity.id
_entity.type
_entity.pdbx_description
1 polymer ?
#
loop_
_entity_poly.entity_id
_entity_poly.type
_entity_poly.pdbx_seq_one_letter_code
_entity_poly.pdbx_strand_id
1 'polypeptide(L)'
;MLKKSSSLDKFLDEWKYHYSCQKNSFSKFIQIYGITQDPHNSKYIVVMSFAKKGNLRNYLSDIVKFKWQNKLQLLEKIISGLKVIHKSNLAHGDFHDGNILMSDDYSEVFIIDLGLCKPIDDSQDFDNKDDENYGVFPFMAPEILRNNPYIRASDIYSFSMMMWEFTSGIPPNYEVHENLTYEICKEGKRPKIMENTPKCYIDLMEKCWDSDPENRPTIEELEHKISEWSKYIDEYYRLNRDGNFKFESPDMDSKIKNEMLEFIRADNEPLVQEQTAISITQSHSQAYYTDHNITKSSNFSDLMIND
;
A
#
# COMPACT_ATOMS: atom_id res chain seq x y z
N MET A 1 5.99 -8.86 -29.22
CA MET A 1 6.19 -7.79 -30.22
C MET A 1 5.24 -6.66 -29.87
N LEU A 2 5.75 -5.57 -29.30
CA LEU A 2 4.95 -4.40 -28.91
C LEU A 2 5.14 -3.30 -29.96
N LYS A 3 4.04 -2.66 -30.40
CA LYS A 3 4.05 -1.57 -31.38
C LYS A 3 4.84 -0.37 -30.83
N LYS A 4 5.74 0.18 -31.66
CA LYS A 4 6.83 1.09 -31.29
C LYS A 4 6.41 2.51 -30.86
N SER A 5 5.17 2.94 -31.08
CA SER A 5 4.71 4.30 -30.70
C SER A 5 4.02 4.32 -29.33
N SER A 6 3.09 3.39 -29.07
CA SER A 6 2.33 3.36 -27.81
C SER A 6 3.18 3.05 -26.58
N SER A 7 4.33 2.39 -26.74
CA SER A 7 5.23 2.11 -25.61
C SER A 7 6.10 3.30 -25.22
N LEU A 8 6.32 4.27 -26.11
CA LEU A 8 7.12 5.46 -25.78
C LEU A 8 6.26 6.47 -25.03
N ASP A 9 5.01 6.68 -25.46
CA ASP A 9 4.11 7.63 -24.79
C ASP A 9 3.84 7.20 -23.34
N LYS A 10 3.50 5.93 -23.11
CA LYS A 10 3.32 5.37 -21.74
C LYS A 10 4.58 5.55 -20.88
N PHE A 11 5.77 5.33 -21.45
CA PHE A 11 7.04 5.50 -20.75
C PHE A 11 7.34 6.99 -20.43
N LEU A 12 7.01 7.91 -21.33
CA LEU A 12 7.17 9.35 -21.10
C LEU A 12 6.18 9.87 -20.06
N ASP A 13 4.96 9.33 -20.03
CA ASP A 13 3.96 9.64 -19.00
C ASP A 13 4.43 9.19 -17.62
N GLU A 14 4.95 7.97 -17.48
CA GLU A 14 5.58 7.49 -16.23
C GLU A 14 6.64 8.47 -15.73
N TRP A 15 7.57 8.87 -16.60
CA TRP A 15 8.62 9.83 -16.24
C TRP A 15 8.06 11.20 -15.83
N LYS A 16 7.05 11.69 -16.56
CA LYS A 16 6.37 12.95 -16.28
C LYS A 16 5.69 12.92 -14.92
N TYR A 17 4.99 11.83 -14.59
CA TYR A 17 4.33 11.65 -13.30
C TYR A 17 5.35 11.56 -12.17
N HIS A 18 6.40 10.76 -12.34
CA HIS A 18 7.49 10.66 -11.36
C HIS A 18 8.13 12.02 -11.09
N TYR A 19 8.48 12.75 -12.13
CA TYR A 19 9.07 14.08 -12.01
C TYR A 19 8.15 15.07 -11.30
N SER A 20 6.85 15.06 -11.64
CA SER A 20 5.84 15.92 -10.99
C SER A 20 5.75 15.65 -9.48
N CYS A 21 5.65 14.38 -9.10
CA CYS A 21 5.58 13.97 -7.71
C CYS A 21 6.88 14.28 -6.95
N GLN A 22 8.03 13.96 -7.52
CA GLN A 22 9.34 14.23 -6.91
C GLN A 22 9.60 15.72 -6.71
N LYS A 23 9.13 16.58 -7.61
CA LYS A 23 9.21 18.04 -7.45
C LYS A 23 8.44 18.53 -6.22
N ASN A 24 7.31 17.89 -5.91
CA ASN A 24 6.49 18.22 -4.75
C ASN A 24 7.05 17.65 -3.44
N SER A 25 7.77 16.51 -3.50
CA SER A 25 8.44 15.93 -2.33
C SER A 25 9.65 15.07 -2.71
N PHE A 26 10.84 15.67 -2.64
CA PHE A 26 12.07 14.99 -3.07
C PHE A 26 12.41 13.75 -2.24
N SER A 27 12.08 13.76 -0.94
CA SER A 27 12.41 12.66 -0.03
C SER A 27 11.48 11.46 -0.11
N LYS A 28 10.40 11.52 -0.89
CA LYS A 28 9.39 10.44 -0.97
C LYS A 28 9.46 9.61 -2.26
N PHE A 29 10.27 10.00 -3.23
CA PHE A 29 10.40 9.31 -4.52
C PHE A 29 11.86 9.08 -4.85
N ILE A 30 12.17 7.92 -5.45
CA ILE A 30 13.55 7.60 -5.80
C ILE A 30 14.11 8.61 -6.82
N GLN A 31 15.36 9.03 -6.67
CA GLN A 31 15.96 9.97 -7.60
C GLN A 31 16.17 9.31 -8.97
N ILE A 32 15.63 9.92 -10.03
CA ILE A 32 15.92 9.55 -11.42
C ILE A 32 17.00 10.50 -11.95
N TYR A 33 18.10 9.94 -12.43
CA TYR A 33 19.21 10.68 -13.01
C TYR A 33 19.01 10.94 -14.51
N GLY A 34 18.28 10.07 -15.20
CA GLY A 34 17.97 10.25 -16.60
C GLY A 34 17.46 8.97 -17.26
N ILE A 35 17.31 9.06 -18.58
CA ILE A 35 16.87 7.97 -19.43
C ILE A 35 17.98 7.68 -20.44
N THR A 36 18.23 6.40 -20.70
CA THR A 36 19.11 5.93 -21.77
C THR A 36 18.39 4.87 -22.60
N GLN A 37 19.03 4.40 -23.66
CA GLN A 37 18.50 3.36 -24.53
C GLN A 37 19.53 2.26 -24.74
N ASP A 38 19.11 1.00 -24.63
CA ASP A 38 19.95 -0.14 -24.98
C ASP A 38 20.26 -0.12 -26.48
N PRO A 39 21.54 -0.06 -26.88
CA PRO A 39 21.94 0.02 -28.28
C PRO A 39 21.60 -1.25 -29.09
N HIS A 40 21.35 -2.39 -28.44
CA HIS A 40 21.13 -3.68 -29.12
C HIS A 40 19.65 -3.97 -29.39
N ASN A 41 18.75 -3.55 -28.51
CA ASN A 41 17.31 -3.86 -28.62
C ASN A 41 16.40 -2.62 -28.61
N SER A 42 16.98 -1.42 -28.53
CA SER A 42 16.26 -0.14 -28.53
C SER A 42 15.26 0.03 -27.38
N LYS A 43 15.36 -0.76 -26.29
CA LYS A 43 14.56 -0.56 -25.09
C LYS A 43 15.06 0.64 -24.30
N TYR A 44 14.13 1.44 -23.81
CA TYR A 44 14.44 2.54 -22.89
C TYR A 44 14.78 1.98 -21.51
N ILE A 45 15.72 2.65 -20.84
CA ILE A 45 16.23 2.30 -19.52
C ILE A 45 16.18 3.56 -18.66
N VAL A 46 15.59 3.46 -17.47
CA VAL A 46 15.64 4.53 -16.46
C VAL A 46 16.88 4.33 -15.59
N VAL A 47 17.66 5.38 -15.45
CA VAL A 47 18.83 5.42 -14.55
C VAL A 47 18.40 6.13 -13.28
N MET A 48 18.43 5.43 -12.15
CA MET A 48 17.94 5.93 -10.85
C MET A 48 18.89 5.59 -9.70
N SER A 49 18.68 6.22 -8.54
CA SER A 49 19.38 5.88 -7.30
C SER A 49 19.14 4.43 -6.90
N PHE A 50 20.20 3.79 -6.43
CA PHE A 50 20.14 2.42 -5.95
C PHE A 50 19.83 2.40 -4.46
N ALA A 51 18.65 1.88 -4.08
CA ALA A 51 18.29 1.63 -2.69
C ALA A 51 18.84 0.26 -2.26
N LYS A 52 19.97 0.23 -1.52
CA LYS A 52 20.68 -1.03 -1.21
C LYS A 52 19.86 -1.98 -0.35
N LYS A 53 18.90 -1.43 0.38
CA LYS A 53 18.00 -2.18 1.26
C LYS A 53 16.88 -2.88 0.50
N GLY A 54 16.64 -2.54 -0.76
CA GLY A 54 15.52 -3.10 -1.54
C GLY A 54 14.17 -2.60 -1.05
N ASN A 55 13.13 -3.39 -1.31
CA ASN A 55 11.75 -3.02 -1.00
C ASN A 55 11.25 -3.54 0.36
N LEU A 56 10.11 -3.01 0.79
CA LEU A 56 9.47 -3.27 2.07
C LEU A 56 9.09 -4.74 2.28
N ARG A 57 8.78 -5.46 1.19
CA ARG A 57 8.47 -6.89 1.20
C ARG A 57 9.53 -7.73 1.92
N ASN A 58 10.80 -7.36 1.75
CA ASN A 58 11.92 -8.08 2.35
C ASN A 58 12.01 -7.91 3.87
N TYR A 59 11.24 -6.99 4.45
CA TYR A 59 11.30 -6.63 5.87
C TYR A 59 10.04 -6.99 6.65
N LEU A 60 9.02 -7.61 6.02
CA LEU A 60 7.75 -7.92 6.71
C LEU A 60 7.94 -8.76 7.98
N SER A 61 8.85 -9.75 7.94
CA SER A 61 9.18 -10.60 9.09
C SER A 61 9.87 -9.86 10.25
N ASP A 62 10.44 -8.69 9.97
CA ASP A 62 11.03 -7.81 10.98
C ASP A 62 10.03 -6.77 11.45
N ILE A 63 9.26 -6.18 10.53
CA ILE A 63 8.22 -5.20 10.80
C ILE A 63 7.18 -5.76 11.77
N VAL A 64 6.77 -7.02 11.63
CA VAL A 64 5.80 -7.64 12.55
C VAL A 64 6.27 -7.60 14.02
N LYS A 65 7.60 -7.62 14.25
CA LYS A 65 8.23 -7.57 15.57
C LYS A 65 8.47 -6.15 16.08
N PHE A 66 8.24 -5.14 15.24
CA PHE A 66 8.39 -3.75 15.66
C PHE A 66 7.32 -3.38 16.67
N LYS A 67 7.70 -2.48 17.58
CA LYS A 67 6.71 -1.75 18.38
C LYS A 67 5.76 -0.97 17.49
N TRP A 68 4.52 -0.79 17.93
CA TRP A 68 3.50 -0.04 17.21
C TRP A 68 3.94 1.38 16.87
N GLN A 69 4.74 2.02 17.73
CA GLN A 69 5.39 3.30 17.44
C GLN A 69 6.11 3.28 16.08
N ASN A 70 7.01 2.31 15.87
CA ASN A 70 7.81 2.21 14.65
C ASN A 70 6.96 1.78 13.45
N LYS A 71 5.96 0.90 13.64
CA LYS A 71 5.01 0.50 12.59
C LYS A 71 4.25 1.72 12.07
N LEU A 72 3.71 2.55 12.97
CA LEU A 72 2.94 3.74 12.64
C LEU A 72 3.81 4.81 11.97
N GLN A 73 5.04 5.05 12.46
CA GLN A 73 5.99 5.95 11.80
C GLN A 73 6.34 5.51 10.38
N LEU A 74 6.42 4.21 10.13
CA LEU A 74 6.68 3.68 8.79
C LEU A 74 5.45 3.85 7.87
N LEU A 75 4.24 3.55 8.37
CA LEU A 75 2.99 3.82 7.65
C LEU A 75 2.81 5.31 7.34
N GLU A 76 3.17 6.19 8.28
CA GLU A 76 3.15 7.65 8.11
C GLU A 76 4.08 8.11 6.98
N LYS A 77 5.25 7.49 6.82
CA LYS A 77 6.15 7.82 5.70
C LYS A 77 5.59 7.35 4.35
N ILE A 78 4.99 6.16 4.33
CA ILE A 78 4.36 5.58 3.14
C ILE A 78 3.17 6.45 2.69
N ILE A 79 2.28 6.80 3.63
CA ILE A 79 1.08 7.57 3.33
C ILE A 79 1.40 9.00 2.91
N SER A 80 2.44 9.60 3.49
CA SER A 80 2.93 10.92 3.08
C SER A 80 3.39 10.92 1.61
N GLY A 81 4.02 9.85 1.15
CA GLY A 81 4.35 9.67 -0.26
C GLY A 81 3.12 9.51 -1.15
N LEU A 82 2.17 8.65 -0.77
CA LEU A 82 0.93 8.43 -1.54
C LEU A 82 0.10 9.72 -1.63
N LYS A 83 0.07 10.52 -0.56
CA LYS A 83 -0.58 11.83 -0.55
C LYS A 83 -0.02 12.78 -1.59
N VAL A 84 1.29 12.73 -1.87
CA VAL A 84 1.90 13.56 -2.92
C VAL A 84 1.39 13.15 -4.31
N ILE A 85 1.18 11.84 -4.54
CA ILE A 85 0.58 11.31 -5.78
C ILE A 85 -0.86 11.81 -5.92
N HIS A 86 -1.69 11.62 -4.88
CA HIS A 86 -3.10 12.02 -4.88
C HIS A 86 -3.30 13.52 -5.07
N LYS A 87 -2.46 14.35 -4.44
CA LYS A 87 -2.43 15.81 -4.62
C LYS A 87 -1.92 16.26 -5.98
N SER A 88 -1.19 15.40 -6.69
CA SER A 88 -0.80 15.62 -8.09
C SER A 88 -1.91 15.21 -9.07
N ASN A 89 -3.12 14.95 -8.58
CA ASN A 89 -4.28 14.48 -9.33
C ASN A 89 -4.07 13.12 -10.02
N LEU A 90 -3.31 12.23 -9.37
CA LEU A 90 -2.99 10.89 -9.84
C LEU A 90 -3.50 9.83 -8.84
N ALA A 91 -3.91 8.68 -9.37
CA ALA A 91 -3.94 7.42 -8.62
C ALA A 91 -2.69 6.62 -8.98
N HIS A 92 -2.07 5.93 -8.02
CA HIS A 92 -0.87 5.13 -8.26
C HIS A 92 -1.19 3.90 -9.12
N GLY A 93 -2.26 3.18 -8.79
CA GLY A 93 -2.76 2.06 -9.59
C GLY A 93 -2.00 0.73 -9.45
N ASP A 94 -0.96 0.67 -8.64
CA ASP A 94 -0.25 -0.57 -8.27
C ASP A 94 0.50 -0.39 -6.95
N PHE A 95 -0.22 0.07 -5.94
CA PHE A 95 0.38 0.51 -4.70
C PHE A 95 0.56 -0.66 -3.72
N HIS A 96 1.77 -1.21 -3.64
CA HIS A 96 2.06 -2.34 -2.76
C HIS A 96 3.47 -2.26 -2.15
N ASP A 97 3.74 -3.12 -1.16
CA ASP A 97 5.01 -3.23 -0.43
C ASP A 97 6.25 -3.39 -1.34
N GLY A 98 6.11 -4.11 -2.45
CA GLY A 98 7.15 -4.26 -3.48
C GLY A 98 7.57 -2.95 -4.19
N ASN A 99 6.71 -1.94 -4.23
CA ASN A 99 6.94 -0.62 -4.85
C ASN A 99 7.31 0.46 -3.81
N ILE A 100 7.59 0.04 -2.56
CA ILE A 100 8.11 0.88 -1.50
C ILE A 100 9.56 0.48 -1.22
N LEU A 101 10.53 1.30 -1.62
CA LEU A 101 11.95 1.10 -1.32
C LEU A 101 12.32 1.65 0.06
N MET A 102 13.20 0.96 0.76
CA MET A 102 13.77 1.44 2.02
C MET A 102 15.05 2.23 1.76
N SER A 103 15.20 3.38 2.41
CA SER A 103 16.44 4.16 2.39
C SER A 103 17.61 3.41 3.04
N ASP A 104 18.84 3.74 2.63
CA ASP A 104 20.06 3.07 3.09
C ASP A 104 20.26 3.16 4.62
N ASP A 105 19.78 4.23 5.25
CA ASP A 105 19.85 4.51 6.68
C ASP A 105 18.55 4.18 7.45
N TYR A 106 17.56 3.58 6.78
CA TYR A 106 16.24 3.25 7.32
C TYR A 106 15.41 4.46 7.80
N SER A 107 15.84 5.69 7.48
CA SER A 107 15.16 6.91 7.93
C SER A 107 13.94 7.27 7.08
N GLU A 108 13.94 6.89 5.82
CA GLU A 108 12.89 7.21 4.84
C GLU A 108 12.49 6.00 3.98
N VAL A 109 11.37 6.14 3.28
CA VAL A 109 10.94 5.23 2.20
C VAL A 109 10.75 6.00 0.90
N PHE A 110 10.95 5.32 -0.21
CA PHE A 110 10.75 5.89 -1.55
C PHE A 110 9.71 5.09 -2.31
N ILE A 111 8.68 5.76 -2.80
CA ILE A 111 7.73 5.18 -3.74
C ILE A 111 8.39 5.14 -5.12
N ILE A 112 8.22 4.02 -5.80
CA ILE A 112 8.69 3.77 -7.16
C ILE A 112 7.54 3.26 -8.03
N ASP A 113 7.82 3.06 -9.31
CA ASP A 113 6.92 2.48 -10.31
C ASP A 113 5.58 3.24 -10.46
N LEU A 114 5.67 4.38 -11.13
CA LEU A 114 4.51 5.18 -11.49
C LEU A 114 4.02 4.82 -12.91
N GLY A 115 4.40 3.65 -13.44
CA GLY A 115 4.08 3.22 -14.80
C GLY A 115 2.60 2.94 -15.01
N LEU A 116 1.88 2.63 -13.92
CA LEU A 116 0.43 2.41 -13.89
C LEU A 116 -0.34 3.62 -13.34
N CYS A 117 0.34 4.73 -13.05
CA CYS A 117 -0.33 5.94 -12.58
C CYS A 117 -1.33 6.45 -13.62
N LYS A 118 -2.56 6.74 -13.17
CA LYS A 118 -3.60 7.31 -14.02
C LYS A 118 -4.00 8.70 -13.51
N PRO A 119 -4.11 9.70 -14.40
CA PRO A 119 -4.79 10.95 -14.09
C PRO A 119 -6.23 10.68 -13.66
N ILE A 120 -6.65 11.34 -12.60
CA ILE A 120 -8.03 11.29 -12.14
C ILE A 120 -8.72 12.50 -12.78
N ASP A 121 -9.15 12.35 -14.03
CA ASP A 121 -9.96 13.36 -14.70
C ASP A 121 -11.45 13.05 -14.47
N ASP A 122 -12.26 14.07 -14.22
CA ASP A 122 -13.71 13.92 -14.03
C ASP A 122 -14.44 13.53 -15.35
N SER A 123 -13.72 13.60 -16.48
CA SER A 123 -14.20 13.25 -17.81
C SER A 123 -13.49 12.01 -18.37
N GLN A 124 -13.32 10.96 -17.57
CA GLN A 124 -12.85 9.70 -18.14
C GLN A 124 -13.81 9.25 -19.24
N ASP A 125 -13.31 9.18 -20.48
CA ASP A 125 -13.95 8.42 -21.53
C ASP A 125 -13.89 6.94 -21.12
N PHE A 126 -14.92 6.50 -20.38
CA PHE A 126 -15.16 5.11 -19.98
C PHE A 126 -15.22 4.14 -21.18
N ASP A 127 -15.20 4.67 -22.40
CA ASP A 127 -15.25 3.94 -23.66
C ASP A 127 -13.90 3.39 -24.14
N ASN A 128 -12.77 3.78 -23.52
CA ASN A 128 -11.47 3.15 -23.79
C ASN A 128 -11.33 1.80 -23.06
N LYS A 129 -12.16 0.84 -23.44
CA LYS A 129 -12.15 -0.56 -22.94
C LYS A 129 -10.90 -1.37 -23.31
N ASP A 130 -9.97 -0.78 -24.06
CA ASP A 130 -8.72 -1.42 -24.48
C ASP A 130 -7.60 -1.33 -23.43
N ASP A 131 -7.82 -0.61 -22.32
CA ASP A 131 -6.81 -0.42 -21.28
C ASP A 131 -6.99 -1.50 -20.20
N GLU A 132 -6.36 -2.64 -20.43
CA GLU A 132 -6.37 -3.77 -19.51
C GLU A 132 -5.93 -3.32 -18.10
N ASN A 133 -6.63 -3.76 -17.06
CA ASN A 133 -6.23 -3.48 -15.68
C ASN A 133 -5.08 -4.42 -15.27
N TYR A 134 -4.00 -3.82 -14.79
CA TYR A 134 -2.80 -4.49 -14.28
C TYR A 134 -2.66 -4.26 -12.77
N GLY A 135 -1.99 -5.17 -12.08
CA GLY A 135 -1.49 -4.98 -10.72
C GLY A 135 -1.24 -6.28 -9.98
N VAL A 136 -0.80 -6.16 -8.73
CA VAL A 136 -0.58 -7.32 -7.83
C VAL A 136 -1.89 -7.71 -7.16
N PHE A 137 -2.44 -8.87 -7.55
CA PHE A 137 -3.82 -9.29 -7.29
C PHE A 137 -4.34 -9.06 -5.86
N PRO A 138 -3.62 -9.44 -4.77
CA PRO A 138 -4.11 -9.20 -3.41
C PRO A 138 -4.34 -7.73 -3.05
N PHE A 139 -3.64 -6.80 -3.71
CA PHE A 139 -3.71 -5.35 -3.48
C PHE A 139 -4.76 -4.66 -4.36
N MET A 140 -5.36 -5.37 -5.31
CA MET A 140 -6.33 -4.80 -6.24
C MET A 140 -7.69 -4.64 -5.55
N ALA A 141 -8.23 -3.43 -5.61
CA ALA A 141 -9.53 -3.11 -5.02
C ALA A 141 -10.68 -3.80 -5.78
N PRO A 142 -11.83 -4.08 -5.12
CA PRO A 142 -12.97 -4.75 -5.74
C PRO A 142 -13.47 -4.09 -7.03
N GLU A 143 -13.48 -2.76 -7.11
CA GLU A 143 -13.87 -2.04 -8.33
C GLU A 143 -12.90 -2.31 -9.50
N ILE A 144 -11.61 -2.47 -9.23
CA ILE A 144 -10.59 -2.75 -10.24
C ILE A 144 -10.69 -4.18 -10.75
N LEU A 145 -10.95 -5.12 -9.83
CA LEU A 145 -11.22 -6.52 -10.16
C LEU A 145 -12.51 -6.68 -11.00
N ARG A 146 -13.42 -5.71 -10.94
CA ARG A 146 -14.62 -5.60 -11.80
C ARG A 146 -14.36 -4.83 -13.10
N ASN A 147 -13.10 -4.56 -13.43
CA ASN A 147 -12.66 -3.80 -14.60
C ASN A 147 -13.08 -2.32 -14.63
N ASN A 148 -13.37 -1.71 -13.47
CA ASN A 148 -13.51 -0.26 -13.40
C ASN A 148 -12.12 0.41 -13.41
N PRO A 149 -12.04 1.70 -13.81
CA PRO A 149 -10.79 2.44 -13.77
C PRO A 149 -10.26 2.66 -12.35
N TYR A 150 -8.94 2.84 -12.23
CA TYR A 150 -8.28 3.25 -11.00
C TYR A 150 -8.74 4.62 -10.51
N ILE A 151 -9.06 4.70 -9.23
CA ILE A 151 -9.39 5.93 -8.50
C ILE A 151 -8.52 6.02 -7.23
N ARG A 152 -8.46 7.20 -6.58
CA ARG A 152 -7.69 7.38 -5.33
C ARG A 152 -8.07 6.36 -4.26
N ALA A 153 -9.37 6.06 -4.14
CA ALA A 153 -9.89 5.11 -3.17
C ALA A 153 -9.37 3.68 -3.41
N SER A 154 -8.97 3.34 -4.64
CA SER A 154 -8.35 2.05 -4.96
C SER A 154 -6.95 1.94 -4.31
N ASP A 155 -6.16 3.02 -4.32
CA ASP A 155 -4.87 3.03 -3.61
C ASP A 155 -5.04 2.93 -2.09
N ILE A 156 -6.14 3.49 -1.53
CA ILE A 156 -6.47 3.36 -0.10
C ILE A 156 -6.78 1.90 0.26
N TYR A 157 -7.47 1.17 -0.62
CA TYR A 157 -7.63 -0.28 -0.47
C TYR A 157 -6.27 -0.97 -0.50
N SER A 158 -5.39 -0.65 -1.45
CA SER A 158 -4.08 -1.31 -1.51
C SER A 158 -3.22 -1.01 -0.26
N PHE A 159 -3.31 0.21 0.28
CA PHE A 159 -2.67 0.56 1.56
C PHE A 159 -3.19 -0.26 2.73
N SER A 160 -4.48 -0.61 2.78
CA SER A 160 -5.02 -1.49 3.81
C SER A 160 -4.42 -2.90 3.79
N MET A 161 -4.04 -3.41 2.62
CA MET A 161 -3.36 -4.69 2.49
C MET A 161 -1.97 -4.60 3.10
N MET A 162 -1.24 -3.50 2.86
CA MET A 162 0.03 -3.24 3.57
C MET A 162 -0.16 -3.08 5.09
N MET A 163 -1.23 -2.42 5.53
CA MET A 163 -1.57 -2.35 6.95
C MET A 163 -1.74 -3.75 7.55
N TRP A 164 -2.37 -4.67 6.82
CA TRP A 164 -2.50 -6.06 7.24
C TRP A 164 -1.14 -6.78 7.27
N GLU A 165 -0.30 -6.59 6.26
CA GLU A 165 1.06 -7.16 6.21
C GLU A 165 1.92 -6.77 7.42
N PHE A 166 1.74 -5.56 7.96
CA PHE A 166 2.46 -5.10 9.15
C PHE A 166 2.05 -5.85 10.43
N THR A 167 0.90 -6.51 10.40
CA THR A 167 0.36 -7.33 11.51
C THR A 167 0.67 -8.81 11.32
N SER A 168 0.66 -9.31 10.09
CA SER A 168 0.89 -10.73 9.77
C SER A 168 2.37 -11.07 9.56
N GLY A 169 3.17 -10.09 9.14
CA GLY A 169 4.57 -10.29 8.77
C GLY A 169 4.75 -11.10 7.48
N ILE A 170 3.68 -11.32 6.73
CA ILE A 170 3.67 -12.03 5.45
C ILE A 170 2.75 -11.30 4.46
N PRO A 171 3.00 -11.46 3.15
CA PRO A 171 2.12 -10.87 2.17
C PRO A 171 0.79 -11.64 2.03
N PRO A 172 -0.34 -10.99 1.65
CA PRO A 172 -1.66 -11.63 1.69
C PRO A 172 -1.73 -12.76 0.68
N ASN A 173 -1.95 -13.98 1.19
CA ASN A 173 -2.04 -15.17 0.37
C ASN A 173 -3.50 -15.53 0.11
N TYR A 174 -3.98 -15.27 -1.10
CA TYR A 174 -5.20 -15.89 -1.61
C TYR A 174 -4.81 -17.09 -2.47
N GLU A 175 -5.38 -18.26 -2.19
CA GLU A 175 -5.35 -19.34 -3.17
C GLU A 175 -6.10 -18.87 -4.42
N VAL A 176 -5.37 -18.60 -5.51
CA VAL A 176 -5.97 -18.13 -6.76
C VAL A 176 -6.71 -19.28 -7.42
N HIS A 177 -8.02 -19.10 -7.56
CA HIS A 177 -8.92 -20.03 -8.22
C HIS A 177 -10.06 -19.23 -8.89
N GLU A 178 -10.86 -19.91 -9.72
CA GLU A 178 -11.87 -19.28 -10.59
C GLU A 178 -12.92 -18.43 -9.86
N ASN A 179 -13.11 -18.63 -8.55
CA ASN A 179 -14.09 -17.88 -7.78
C ASN A 179 -13.49 -16.76 -6.93
N LEU A 180 -12.16 -16.62 -6.85
CA LEU A 180 -11.54 -15.69 -5.90
C LEU A 180 -11.99 -14.24 -6.11
N THR A 181 -12.11 -13.80 -7.36
CA THR A 181 -12.65 -12.47 -7.70
C THR A 181 -14.08 -12.31 -7.21
N TYR A 182 -14.92 -13.34 -7.36
CA TYR A 182 -16.29 -13.35 -6.84
C TYR A 182 -16.31 -13.29 -5.31
N GLU A 183 -15.49 -14.10 -4.62
CA GLU A 183 -15.38 -14.10 -3.17
C GLU A 183 -14.96 -12.72 -2.61
N ILE A 184 -13.98 -12.06 -3.23
CA ILE A 184 -13.52 -10.72 -2.81
C ILE A 184 -14.61 -9.67 -3.08
N CYS A 185 -15.20 -9.69 -4.26
CA CYS A 185 -16.13 -8.66 -4.73
C CYS A 185 -17.56 -8.81 -4.22
N LYS A 186 -18.06 -10.02 -4.00
CA LYS A 186 -19.46 -10.28 -3.64
C LYS A 186 -19.60 -10.80 -2.22
N GLU A 187 -18.70 -11.67 -1.78
CA GLU A 187 -18.73 -12.24 -0.42
C GLU A 187 -17.91 -11.42 0.59
N GLY A 188 -17.13 -10.45 0.12
CA GLY A 188 -16.30 -9.60 0.98
C GLY A 188 -15.13 -10.37 1.60
N LYS A 189 -14.61 -11.40 0.94
CA LYS A 189 -13.44 -12.16 1.42
C LYS A 189 -12.26 -11.21 1.66
N ARG A 190 -11.68 -11.30 2.86
CA ARG A 190 -10.49 -10.56 3.30
C ARG A 190 -9.56 -11.50 4.08
N PRO A 191 -8.28 -11.13 4.27
CA PRO A 191 -7.36 -11.93 5.07
C PRO A 191 -7.82 -12.02 6.53
N LYS A 192 -7.50 -13.14 7.20
CA LYS A 192 -7.80 -13.31 8.63
C LYS A 192 -7.07 -12.22 9.44
N ILE A 193 -7.79 -11.55 10.34
CA ILE A 193 -7.20 -10.56 11.25
C ILE A 193 -6.31 -11.27 12.26
N MET A 194 -5.10 -10.73 12.45
CA MET A 194 -4.12 -11.30 13.37
C MET A 194 -4.49 -11.02 14.83
N GLU A 195 -4.36 -12.03 15.68
CA GLU A 195 -4.55 -11.88 17.13
C GLU A 195 -3.60 -10.80 17.69
N ASN A 196 -4.05 -10.10 18.73
CA ASN A 196 -3.34 -8.99 19.36
C ASN A 196 -3.15 -7.73 18.49
N THR A 197 -3.78 -7.64 17.32
CA THR A 197 -3.87 -6.37 16.57
C THR A 197 -4.79 -5.40 17.34
N PRO A 198 -4.36 -4.15 17.64
CA PRO A 198 -5.19 -3.13 18.26
C PRO A 198 -6.51 -2.92 17.52
N LYS A 199 -7.61 -2.79 18.26
CA LYS A 199 -8.96 -2.68 17.68
C LYS A 199 -9.09 -1.42 16.84
N CYS A 200 -8.56 -0.30 17.29
CA CYS A 200 -8.55 0.95 16.54
C CYS A 200 -7.80 0.85 15.20
N TYR A 201 -6.74 0.05 15.14
CA TYR A 201 -6.01 -0.23 13.91
C TYR A 201 -6.81 -1.14 12.97
N ILE A 202 -7.44 -2.19 13.52
CA ILE A 202 -8.38 -3.05 12.78
C ILE A 202 -9.50 -2.19 12.17
N ASP A 203 -10.14 -1.32 12.97
CA ASP A 203 -11.25 -0.48 12.52
C ASP A 203 -10.85 0.43 11.34
N LEU A 204 -9.66 1.03 11.41
CA LEU A 204 -9.15 1.87 10.33
C LEU A 204 -8.79 1.05 9.09
N MET A 205 -8.09 -0.07 9.27
CA MET A 205 -7.73 -0.99 8.19
C MET A 205 -8.99 -1.52 7.49
N GLU A 206 -10.02 -1.89 8.25
CA GLU A 206 -11.28 -2.38 7.72
C GLU A 206 -12.05 -1.30 6.95
N LYS A 207 -12.01 -0.05 7.44
CA LYS A 207 -12.57 1.08 6.70
C LYS A 207 -11.81 1.33 5.38
N CYS A 208 -10.50 1.12 5.35
CA CYS A 208 -9.70 1.29 4.13
C CYS A 208 -9.96 0.19 3.08
N TRP A 209 -10.31 -1.03 3.50
CA TRP A 209 -10.60 -2.14 2.58
C TRP A 209 -12.09 -2.37 2.28
N ASP A 210 -12.94 -1.37 2.58
CA ASP A 210 -14.38 -1.44 2.34
C ASP A 210 -14.66 -1.74 0.86
N SER A 211 -15.68 -2.56 0.60
CA SER A 211 -16.03 -2.96 -0.76
C SER A 211 -16.60 -1.79 -1.58
N ASP A 212 -17.18 -0.79 -0.92
CA ASP A 212 -17.61 0.47 -1.52
C ASP A 212 -16.49 1.51 -1.38
N PRO A 213 -15.91 2.01 -2.50
CA PRO A 213 -14.86 3.02 -2.45
C PRO A 213 -15.27 4.32 -1.73
N GLU A 214 -16.55 4.67 -1.71
CA GLU A 214 -17.04 5.91 -1.07
C GLU A 214 -17.01 5.84 0.47
N ASN A 215 -17.00 4.63 1.05
CA ASN A 215 -16.88 4.43 2.49
C ASN A 215 -15.43 4.53 2.99
N ARG A 216 -14.46 4.46 2.07
CA ARG A 216 -13.03 4.50 2.40
C ARG A 216 -12.63 5.93 2.79
N PRO A 217 -11.73 6.10 3.77
CA PRO A 217 -11.24 7.43 4.12
C PRO A 217 -10.44 8.05 2.97
N THR A 218 -10.45 9.37 2.92
CA THR A 218 -9.51 10.12 2.08
C THR A 218 -8.08 9.97 2.58
N ILE A 219 -7.11 10.25 1.72
CA ILE A 219 -5.69 10.20 2.09
C ILE A 219 -5.36 11.22 3.20
N GLU A 220 -6.04 12.37 3.23
CA GLU A 220 -5.91 13.38 4.29
C GLU A 220 -6.40 12.87 5.64
N GLU A 221 -7.58 12.25 5.69
CA GLU A 221 -8.13 11.69 6.93
C GLU A 221 -7.23 10.57 7.47
N LEU A 222 -6.71 9.74 6.58
CA LEU A 222 -5.87 8.61 6.94
C LEU A 222 -4.48 9.06 7.43
N GLU A 223 -3.84 10.03 6.77
CA GLU A 223 -2.58 10.63 7.26
C GLU A 223 -2.80 11.29 8.61
N HIS A 224 -3.85 12.10 8.77
CA HIS A 224 -4.16 12.75 10.05
C HIS A 224 -4.29 11.73 11.18
N LYS A 225 -5.08 10.67 10.97
CA LYS A 225 -5.33 9.65 11.98
C LYS A 225 -4.06 8.91 12.40
N ILE A 226 -3.23 8.50 11.45
CA ILE A 226 -1.98 7.77 11.72
C ILE A 226 -0.97 8.70 12.40
N SER A 227 -0.83 9.95 11.95
CA SER A 227 0.05 10.95 12.57
C SER A 227 -0.37 11.28 14.01
N GLU A 228 -1.67 11.34 14.30
CA GLU A 228 -2.15 11.51 15.68
C GLU A 228 -1.73 10.34 16.57
N TRP A 229 -1.92 9.10 16.14
CA TRP A 229 -1.49 7.93 16.89
C TRP A 229 0.03 7.93 17.13
N SER A 230 0.80 8.15 16.07
CA SER A 230 2.27 8.23 16.08
C SER A 230 2.75 9.27 17.10
N LYS A 231 2.21 10.50 17.04
CA LYS A 231 2.52 11.61 17.97
C LYS A 231 2.26 11.25 19.44
N TYR A 232 1.09 10.71 19.76
CA TYR A 232 0.73 10.44 21.16
C TYR A 232 1.46 9.23 21.74
N ILE A 233 1.75 8.21 20.92
CA ILE A 233 2.60 7.09 21.32
C ILE A 233 4.04 7.56 21.56
N ASP A 234 4.58 8.42 20.70
CA ASP A 234 5.89 9.03 20.87
C ASP A 234 5.96 9.83 22.19
N GLU A 235 4.94 10.64 22.47
CA GLU A 235 4.85 11.40 23.70
C GLU A 235 4.77 10.49 24.94
N TYR A 236 3.97 9.42 24.87
CA TYR A 236 3.87 8.42 25.93
C TYR A 236 5.24 7.81 26.25
N TYR A 237 5.99 7.32 25.25
CA TYR A 237 7.29 6.72 25.49
C TYR A 237 8.33 7.74 25.98
N ARG A 238 8.28 8.98 25.47
CA ARG A 238 9.16 10.07 25.91
C ARG A 238 8.96 10.38 27.40
N LEU A 239 7.72 10.45 27.87
CA LEU A 239 7.39 10.78 29.26
C LEU A 239 7.64 9.62 30.23
N ASN A 240 7.50 8.38 29.77
CA ASN A 240 7.67 7.18 30.61
C ASN A 240 9.10 6.61 30.59
N ARG A 241 10.05 7.30 29.95
CA ARG A 241 11.44 6.85 29.82
C ARG A 241 12.14 6.63 31.17
N ASP A 242 11.80 7.43 32.17
CA ASP A 242 12.44 7.44 33.48
C ASP A 242 11.68 6.62 34.56
N GLY A 243 10.66 5.84 34.15
CA GLY A 243 9.85 5.00 35.05
C GLY A 243 8.89 5.76 35.98
N ASN A 244 8.93 7.09 36.01
CA ASN A 244 8.03 7.94 36.78
C ASN A 244 6.83 8.37 35.93
N PHE A 245 5.74 7.60 36.00
CA PHE A 245 4.52 7.84 35.23
C PHE A 245 3.83 9.17 35.61
N LYS A 246 3.61 10.04 34.61
CA LYS A 246 2.80 11.27 34.73
C LYS A 246 2.07 11.58 33.41
N PHE A 247 1.43 10.60 32.77
CA PHE A 247 0.62 10.92 31.60
C PHE A 247 -0.77 11.45 32.00
N GLU A 248 -0.83 12.75 32.26
CA GLU A 248 -2.05 13.53 32.31
C GLU A 248 -1.99 14.57 31.19
N SER A 249 -2.62 14.26 30.05
CA SER A 249 -2.96 15.27 29.05
C SER A 249 -4.45 15.62 29.24
N PRO A 250 -4.79 16.64 30.06
CA PRO A 250 -6.18 16.99 30.34
C PRO A 250 -6.95 17.47 29.11
N ASP A 251 -6.25 17.91 28.06
CA ASP A 251 -6.84 18.37 26.79
C ASP A 251 -6.91 17.28 25.71
N MET A 252 -6.46 16.05 26.01
CA MET A 252 -6.50 14.94 25.06
C MET A 252 -7.93 14.40 24.92
N ASP A 253 -8.38 14.29 23.67
CA ASP A 253 -9.62 13.59 23.35
C ASP A 253 -9.60 12.16 23.90
N SER A 254 -10.63 11.80 24.66
CA SER A 254 -10.71 10.52 25.37
C SER A 254 -10.69 9.31 24.43
N LYS A 255 -11.18 9.44 23.19
CA LYS A 255 -11.12 8.38 22.18
C LYS A 255 -9.68 8.16 21.76
N ILE A 256 -8.96 9.22 21.38
CA ILE A 256 -7.55 9.12 20.99
C ILE A 256 -6.69 8.52 22.12
N LYS A 257 -6.95 8.91 23.37
CA LYS A 257 -6.27 8.32 24.54
C LYS A 257 -6.46 6.80 24.61
N ASN A 258 -7.70 6.33 24.41
CA ASN A 258 -8.01 4.91 24.48
C ASN A 258 -7.35 4.13 23.34
N GLU A 259 -7.40 4.67 22.11
CA GLU A 259 -6.73 4.08 20.94
C GLU A 259 -5.21 3.97 21.17
N MET A 260 -4.56 5.03 21.65
CA MET A 260 -3.15 5.01 22.05
C MET A 260 -2.85 3.87 23.05
N LEU A 261 -3.69 3.71 24.08
CA LEU A 261 -3.52 2.66 25.09
C LEU A 261 -3.70 1.24 24.51
N GLU A 262 -4.45 1.06 23.43
CA GLU A 262 -4.50 -0.23 22.73
C GLU A 262 -3.16 -0.59 22.11
N PHE A 263 -2.49 0.35 21.44
CA PHE A 263 -1.15 0.14 20.89
C PHE A 263 -0.12 -0.20 21.98
N ILE A 264 -0.12 0.56 23.08
CA ILE A 264 0.79 0.32 24.22
C ILE A 264 0.54 -1.04 24.87
N ARG A 265 -0.72 -1.47 25.00
CA ARG A 265 -1.04 -2.80 25.52
C ARG A 265 -0.54 -3.90 24.58
N ALA A 266 -0.81 -3.76 23.28
CA ALA A 266 -0.36 -4.72 22.27
C ALA A 266 1.17 -4.86 22.23
N ASP A 267 1.93 -3.78 22.47
CA ASP A 267 3.40 -3.83 22.56
C ASP A 267 3.95 -4.58 23.79
N ASN A 268 3.12 -4.77 24.82
CA ASN A 268 3.50 -5.49 26.05
C ASN A 268 3.03 -6.95 26.07
N GLU A 269 2.18 -7.35 25.13
CA GLU A 269 1.75 -8.74 24.96
C GLU A 269 2.78 -9.52 24.14
N PRO A 270 3.09 -10.78 24.49
CA PRO A 270 4.00 -11.61 23.70
C PRO A 270 3.40 -11.90 22.31
N LEU A 271 4.24 -11.84 21.27
CA LEU A 271 3.86 -12.27 19.92
C LEU A 271 3.40 -13.74 19.95
N VAL A 272 2.25 -14.02 19.34
CA VAL A 272 1.64 -15.35 19.38
C VAL A 272 2.48 -16.33 18.55
N GLN A 273 2.69 -17.55 19.05
CA GLN A 273 3.50 -18.58 18.35
C GLN A 273 3.00 -18.85 16.92
N GLU A 274 1.70 -18.69 16.67
CA GLU A 274 1.07 -18.85 15.35
C GLU A 274 1.57 -17.79 14.33
N GLN A 275 1.80 -16.54 14.76
CA GLN A 275 2.40 -15.48 13.91
C GLN A 275 3.83 -15.85 13.48
N THR A 276 4.64 -16.36 14.41
CA THR A 276 5.99 -16.85 14.09
C THR A 276 5.99 -18.08 13.20
N ALA A 277 5.02 -18.98 13.34
CA ALA A 277 4.90 -20.19 12.52
C ALA A 277 4.45 -19.86 11.08
N ILE A 278 3.57 -18.88 10.91
CA ILE A 278 3.12 -18.39 9.59
C ILE A 278 4.30 -17.82 8.79
N SER A 279 5.17 -17.01 9.42
CA SER A 279 6.38 -16.47 8.75
C SER A 279 7.41 -17.53 8.34
N ILE A 280 7.45 -18.68 9.03
CA ILE A 280 8.46 -19.74 8.78
C ILE A 280 7.99 -20.76 7.72
N THR A 281 6.68 -20.98 7.57
CA THR A 281 6.14 -22.12 6.81
C THR A 281 5.77 -21.84 5.36
N GLN A 282 5.63 -20.59 4.93
CA GLN A 282 5.28 -20.29 3.54
C GLN A 282 6.53 -20.12 2.66
N SER A 283 6.95 -21.20 1.99
CA SER A 283 7.80 -21.10 0.80
C SER A 283 6.91 -20.78 -0.41
N HIS A 284 6.95 -19.52 -0.85
CA HIS A 284 6.03 -19.01 -1.86
C HIS A 284 6.48 -19.27 -3.30
N SER A 285 5.53 -19.44 -4.21
CA SER A 285 5.80 -19.29 -5.64
C SER A 285 5.92 -17.80 -5.97
N GLN A 286 7.06 -17.39 -6.55
CA GLN A 286 7.32 -16.00 -6.95
C GLN A 286 6.36 -15.47 -8.02
N ALA A 287 5.58 -16.34 -8.69
CA ALA A 287 4.69 -15.95 -9.77
C ALA A 287 3.50 -15.10 -9.34
N TYR A 288 3.17 -15.04 -8.04
CA TYR A 288 1.96 -14.36 -7.54
C TYR A 288 2.16 -12.89 -7.16
N TYR A 289 3.40 -12.43 -7.14
CA TYR A 289 3.80 -11.06 -6.78
C TYR A 289 4.42 -10.30 -7.96
N THR A 290 4.11 -10.76 -9.17
CA THR A 290 4.39 -10.08 -10.44
C THR A 290 3.09 -9.49 -10.96
N ASP A 291 3.14 -8.39 -11.71
CA ASP A 291 1.95 -7.78 -12.30
C ASP A 291 1.13 -8.75 -13.14
N HIS A 292 -0.17 -8.84 -12.85
CA HIS A 292 -1.10 -9.66 -13.60
C HIS A 292 -2.01 -8.79 -14.45
N ASN A 293 -2.27 -9.26 -15.66
CA ASN A 293 -3.25 -8.69 -16.57
C ASN A 293 -4.60 -9.39 -16.37
N ILE A 294 -5.64 -8.65 -15.97
CA ILE A 294 -6.98 -9.21 -15.70
C ILE A 294 -7.67 -9.75 -16.97
N THR A 295 -7.44 -9.17 -18.15
CA THR A 295 -8.19 -9.58 -19.37
C THR A 295 -7.76 -10.93 -19.93
N LYS A 296 -6.55 -11.41 -19.61
CA LYS A 296 -6.07 -12.73 -20.04
C LYS A 296 -6.47 -13.88 -19.12
N SER A 297 -7.02 -13.59 -17.95
CA SER A 297 -7.58 -14.63 -17.07
C SER A 297 -9.03 -14.96 -17.40
N SER A 298 -9.60 -14.39 -18.47
CA SER A 298 -11.02 -14.44 -18.87
C SER A 298 -11.64 -15.84 -18.93
N ASN A 299 -12.07 -16.32 -17.77
CA ASN A 299 -13.37 -16.96 -17.50
C ASN A 299 -14.13 -16.23 -16.36
N PHE A 300 -13.56 -15.15 -15.78
CA PHE A 300 -14.12 -14.49 -14.58
C PHE A 300 -15.22 -13.45 -14.86
N SER A 301 -15.30 -12.93 -16.09
CA SER A 301 -16.28 -11.88 -16.45
C SER A 301 -17.71 -12.39 -16.58
N ASP A 302 -17.89 -13.67 -16.96
CA ASP A 302 -19.21 -14.23 -17.24
C ASP A 302 -20.03 -14.53 -15.96
N LEU A 303 -19.38 -14.56 -14.80
CA LEU A 303 -20.03 -14.72 -13.49
C LEU A 303 -20.54 -13.41 -12.88
N MET A 304 -20.21 -12.25 -13.47
CA MET A 304 -20.52 -10.93 -12.90
C MET A 304 -21.69 -10.20 -13.59
N ILE A 305 -22.24 -10.76 -14.68
CA ILE A 305 -23.28 -10.10 -15.51
C ILE A 305 -24.71 -10.49 -15.11
N ASN A 306 -24.91 -11.48 -14.24
CA ASN A 306 -26.25 -11.81 -13.74
C ASN A 306 -26.49 -11.15 -12.38
N ASP A 307 -27.16 -9.99 -12.43
CA ASP A 307 -28.06 -9.34 -11.46
C ASP A 307 -27.82 -7.83 -11.32
#